data_AF-A0A3G6PMQ6-F1
#
_entry.id   AF-A0A3G6PMQ6-F1
#
_cell.length_a   1.000
_cell.length_b   1.000
_cell.length_c   1.000
_cell.angle_alpha   90.00
_cell.angle_beta   90.00
_cell.angle_gamma   90.00
#
_symmetry.space_group_name_H-M   'P 1'
#
loop_
_entity.id
_entity.type
_entity.pdbx_description
1 polymer ?
#
loop_
_entity_poly.entity_id
_entity_poly.type
_entity_poly.pdbx_seq_one_letter_code
_entity_poly.pdbx_strand_id
1 'polypeptide(L)'
;MKKNYVPLCLFCITGLSGQIGINTSNPQASLDIVAQSNATAKGLLVPRLTSSEILAMSQQSLLSDQQHSLIVFATSTALTSDFVTSKITQPGFYRYTYNGADPIQQYWRKMEPTAFERIIQNGKSGIRLIDANPQNYANIGNNAVDASFSNQVIVGGNGAAGDYSFASGLNNVASGAGSVVMGEQNTSYGSHSFSGGLKSRAIGENSMAMGDEVDAVGKNTIAFGKTNSVSWADNSSILAGRNNRLSSSLNSVILSGHNNTVNLTGSADDNFSSPNYNGISNNILGGYNNTISGTLIQHHTIVGGTYNIMNQGRYSVISGGSGNKIRPISAPYNADYFDSNVIAGGESNEINADRSVIGGGANNSIKIQGYRIFGGGAGFGVIAGGQNNIIDDAHYSFVLGGKYNKTKGSYSIVGGASNTAQSVGEISLGIFGTLYTAQYINGYTHNGTWNIDFNESKDRLFNLGNGKTINMGNLGEYAQRSDAFTVLKNGQVGIDIDNFETNTTSAKLQVNGGIKISAPSSILSGNICDNPNRGQIIFVQDNFYGCKSTGWVLLNN
;
A
#
# COMPACT_ATOMS: atom_id res chain seq x y z
N MET A 1 -43.17 110.92 11.24
CA MET A 1 -41.75 110.74 11.63
C MET A 1 -41.38 109.29 11.37
N LYS A 2 -40.39 108.87 10.58
CA LYS A 2 -39.65 109.38 9.41
C LYS A 2 -39.41 108.12 8.53
N LYS A 3 -39.66 108.20 7.22
CA LYS A 3 -39.21 107.20 6.22
C LYS A 3 -37.70 107.37 6.00
N ASN A 4 -36.99 106.29 5.70
CA ASN A 4 -35.70 106.32 4.98
C ASN A 4 -35.57 105.06 4.11
N TYR A 5 -35.05 105.24 2.90
CA TYR A 5 -34.86 104.26 1.84
C TYR A 5 -33.37 103.91 1.66
N VAL A 6 -33.09 102.67 1.16
CA VAL A 6 -31.97 102.24 0.26
C VAL A 6 -30.58 102.10 0.96
N PRO A 7 -29.65 101.16 0.57
CA PRO A 7 -29.46 100.52 -0.74
C PRO A 7 -29.17 99.00 -0.84
N LEU A 8 -29.29 98.54 -2.09
CA LEU A 8 -28.63 97.38 -2.69
C LEU A 8 -27.11 97.62 -2.73
N CYS A 9 -26.34 96.86 -1.93
CA CYS A 9 -24.88 96.81 -2.03
C CYS A 9 -24.47 95.43 -2.53
N LEU A 10 -23.95 95.43 -3.76
CA LEU A 10 -23.25 94.34 -4.41
C LEU A 10 -21.98 94.02 -3.62
N PHE A 11 -22.02 93.01 -2.75
CA PHE A 11 -20.82 92.39 -2.21
C PHE A 11 -20.53 91.12 -3.00
N CYS A 12 -19.41 91.14 -3.71
CA CYS A 12 -18.75 89.96 -4.25
C CYS A 12 -18.52 88.94 -3.12
N ILE A 13 -19.40 87.94 -3.00
CA ILE A 13 -19.08 86.72 -2.26
C ILE A 13 -18.34 85.83 -3.26
N THR A 14 -17.02 85.96 -3.25
CA THR A 14 -16.12 84.89 -3.69
C THR A 14 -16.57 83.60 -3.02
N GLY A 15 -16.78 82.54 -3.82
CA GLY A 15 -17.39 81.28 -3.39
C GLY A 15 -16.91 80.82 -2.03
N LEU A 16 -17.75 81.00 -1.01
CA LEU A 16 -17.58 80.36 0.29
C LEU A 16 -17.99 78.91 0.11
N SER A 17 -17.01 78.01 0.07
CA SER A 17 -17.22 76.58 0.18
C SER A 17 -18.09 76.31 1.42
N GLY A 18 -19.34 75.88 1.21
CA GLY A 18 -20.31 75.67 2.28
C GLY A 18 -19.92 74.47 3.15
N GLN A 19 -19.21 74.74 4.23
CA GLN A 19 -18.97 73.77 5.29
C GLN A 19 -19.94 74.03 6.44
N ILE A 20 -20.66 73.00 6.87
CA ILE A 20 -21.57 73.04 8.01
C ILE A 20 -20.85 72.44 9.20
N GLY A 21 -20.47 73.27 10.16
CA GLY A 21 -19.94 72.83 11.45
C GLY A 21 -21.05 72.72 12.50
N ILE A 22 -21.17 71.56 13.15
CA ILE A 22 -21.98 71.38 14.36
C ILE A 22 -21.00 71.26 15.54
N ASN A 23 -21.07 72.21 16.47
CA ASN A 23 -20.17 72.33 17.62
C ASN A 23 -18.68 72.58 17.28
N THR A 24 -18.37 73.10 16.10
CA THR A 24 -17.03 73.60 15.72
C THR A 24 -17.15 74.88 14.92
N SER A 25 -16.26 75.84 15.18
CA SER A 25 -16.15 77.08 14.42
C SER A 25 -15.18 76.98 13.25
N ASN A 26 -14.48 75.85 13.08
CA ASN A 26 -13.52 75.60 12.01
C ASN A 26 -13.74 74.20 11.41
N PRO A 27 -14.84 74.02 10.65
CA PRO A 27 -15.21 72.71 10.11
C PRO A 27 -14.14 72.16 9.15
N GLN A 28 -13.73 70.91 9.34
CA GLN A 28 -12.70 70.25 8.51
C GLN A 28 -13.28 69.49 7.31
N ALA A 29 -14.61 69.47 7.15
CA ALA A 29 -15.33 68.82 6.06
C ALA A 29 -16.62 69.59 5.70
N SER A 30 -17.29 69.22 4.61
CA SER A 30 -18.59 69.82 4.24
C SER A 30 -19.65 69.68 5.33
N LEU A 31 -19.58 68.62 6.14
CA LEU A 31 -20.29 68.46 7.40
C LEU A 31 -19.28 67.96 8.45
N ASP A 32 -19.01 68.76 9.48
CA ASP A 32 -18.13 68.41 10.59
C ASP A 32 -18.93 68.47 11.91
N ILE A 33 -19.05 67.34 12.61
CA ILE A 33 -19.81 67.22 13.85
C ILE A 33 -18.84 66.91 14.99
N VAL A 34 -18.56 67.92 15.81
CA VAL A 34 -17.65 67.77 16.95
C VAL A 34 -18.43 67.41 18.22
N ALA A 35 -17.88 66.47 18.99
CA ALA A 35 -18.47 66.03 20.25
C ALA A 35 -18.48 67.14 21.30
N GLN A 36 -19.66 67.44 21.87
CA GLN A 36 -19.76 68.33 23.03
C GLN A 36 -19.37 67.59 24.31
N SER A 37 -18.50 68.17 25.14
CA SER A 37 -17.93 67.52 26.33
C SER A 37 -18.97 67.07 27.37
N ASN A 38 -20.14 67.72 27.43
CA ASN A 38 -21.13 67.55 28.50
C ASN A 38 -22.36 66.71 28.11
N ALA A 39 -22.43 66.19 26.87
CA ALA A 39 -23.57 65.40 26.40
C ALA A 39 -23.38 63.91 26.68
N THR A 40 -24.44 63.25 27.19
CA THR A 40 -24.45 61.81 27.51
C THR A 40 -24.52 60.91 26.27
N ALA A 41 -25.08 61.40 25.15
CA ALA A 41 -25.11 60.71 23.87
C ALA A 41 -24.54 61.61 22.76
N LYS A 42 -23.64 61.05 21.93
CA LYS A 42 -22.90 61.76 20.87
C LYS A 42 -23.01 60.94 19.58
N GLY A 43 -23.33 61.59 18.46
CA GLY A 43 -23.41 60.93 17.16
C GLY A 43 -24.42 61.58 16.22
N LEU A 44 -24.66 60.92 15.08
CA LEU A 44 -25.67 61.29 14.10
C LEU A 44 -26.80 60.27 14.12
N LEU A 45 -28.03 60.72 14.42
CA LEU A 45 -29.22 59.90 14.18
C LEU A 45 -29.59 59.98 12.71
N VAL A 46 -29.61 58.84 12.03
CA VAL A 46 -30.11 58.72 10.64
C VAL A 46 -31.63 58.51 10.65
N PRO A 47 -32.35 58.89 9.58
CA PRO A 47 -33.78 58.64 9.46
C PRO A 47 -34.12 57.15 9.66
N ARG A 48 -35.09 56.88 10.54
CA ARG A 48 -35.60 55.53 10.83
C ARG A 48 -36.91 55.34 10.08
N LEU A 49 -36.95 54.39 9.16
CA LEU A 49 -38.08 54.19 8.24
C LEU A 49 -38.52 52.73 8.26
N THR A 50 -39.83 52.51 8.18
CA THR A 50 -40.44 51.20 7.90
C THR A 50 -40.13 50.77 6.47
N SER A 51 -40.19 49.47 6.19
CA SER A 51 -40.03 48.93 4.84
C SER A 51 -41.05 49.50 3.84
N SER A 52 -42.27 49.82 4.28
CA SER A 52 -43.28 50.50 3.45
C SER A 52 -42.90 51.93 3.09
N GLU A 53 -42.30 52.69 4.02
CA GLU A 53 -41.83 54.05 3.75
C GLU A 53 -40.63 54.05 2.80
N ILE A 54 -39.72 53.08 2.97
CA ILE A 54 -38.58 52.88 2.07
C ILE A 54 -39.06 52.48 0.66
N LEU A 55 -40.08 51.62 0.57
CA LEU A 55 -40.69 51.23 -0.70
C LEU A 55 -41.33 52.42 -1.40
N ALA A 56 -42.14 53.22 -0.68
CA ALA A 56 -42.78 54.41 -1.23
C ALA A 56 -41.77 55.41 -1.82
N MET A 57 -40.64 55.60 -1.13
CA MET A 57 -39.55 56.45 -1.60
C MET A 57 -38.78 55.82 -2.78
N SER A 58 -38.75 54.50 -2.87
CA SER A 58 -38.09 53.77 -3.97
C SER A 58 -38.97 53.68 -5.23
N GLN A 59 -40.24 54.05 -5.13
CA GLN A 59 -41.19 54.12 -6.24
C GLN A 59 -41.29 55.56 -6.77
N GLN A 60 -41.93 55.73 -7.93
CA GLN A 60 -42.23 57.05 -8.54
C GLN A 60 -41.00 57.90 -8.94
N SER A 61 -39.84 57.29 -9.21
CA SER A 61 -38.62 58.01 -9.62
C SER A 61 -38.13 59.06 -8.61
N LEU A 62 -38.48 58.92 -7.33
CA LEU A 62 -38.07 59.84 -6.25
C LEU A 62 -36.61 59.67 -5.83
N LEU A 63 -36.00 58.54 -6.14
CA LEU A 63 -34.56 58.30 -5.97
C LEU A 63 -33.90 58.19 -7.34
N SER A 64 -32.80 58.94 -7.53
CA SER A 64 -31.95 58.87 -8.72
C SER A 64 -30.48 58.71 -8.34
N ASP A 65 -29.59 58.88 -9.32
CA ASP A 65 -28.16 59.11 -9.12
C ASP A 65 -27.84 60.16 -8.03
N GLN A 66 -28.68 61.18 -7.87
CA GLN A 66 -28.52 62.24 -6.86
C GLN A 66 -28.62 61.73 -5.42
N GLN A 67 -29.36 60.64 -5.18
CA GLN A 67 -29.48 60.01 -3.86
C GLN A 67 -28.59 58.77 -3.71
N HIS A 68 -27.66 58.52 -4.64
CA HIS A 68 -26.66 57.47 -4.48
C HIS A 68 -25.91 57.67 -3.15
N SER A 69 -25.85 56.63 -2.31
CA SER A 69 -25.32 56.68 -0.93
C SER A 69 -26.25 57.25 0.15
N LEU A 70 -27.55 57.44 -0.10
CA LEU A 70 -28.52 57.77 0.96
C LEU A 70 -28.51 56.69 2.06
N ILE A 71 -28.34 57.08 3.32
CA ILE A 71 -28.31 56.15 4.47
C ILE A 71 -29.61 56.27 5.27
N VAL A 72 -30.23 55.14 5.57
CA VAL A 72 -31.42 55.03 6.42
C VAL A 72 -31.26 53.86 7.40
N PHE A 73 -32.04 53.88 8.48
CA PHE A 73 -32.20 52.72 9.36
C PHE A 73 -33.58 52.10 9.11
N ALA A 74 -33.61 50.89 8.55
CA ALA A 74 -34.86 50.14 8.36
C ALA A 74 -35.34 49.56 9.69
N THR A 75 -36.61 49.74 10.04
CA THR A 75 -37.20 49.25 11.30
C THR A 75 -37.99 47.95 11.15
N SER A 76 -38.30 47.54 9.91
CA SER A 76 -39.06 46.32 9.58
C SER A 76 -38.51 45.64 8.32
N THR A 77 -38.90 44.39 8.09
CA THR A 77 -38.56 43.62 6.87
C THR A 77 -39.48 43.99 5.71
N ALA A 78 -38.97 43.93 4.48
CA ALA A 78 -39.75 44.17 3.26
C ALA A 78 -40.60 42.96 2.85
N LEU A 79 -41.68 43.22 2.10
CA LEU A 79 -42.49 42.19 1.44
C LEU A 79 -41.74 41.66 0.21
N THR A 80 -41.82 40.36 -0.06
CA THR A 80 -40.92 39.64 -0.99
C THR A 80 -41.12 39.92 -2.48
N SER A 81 -42.06 40.79 -2.87
CA SER A 81 -42.44 41.01 -4.28
C SER A 81 -41.74 42.17 -4.99
N ASP A 82 -41.04 43.06 -4.29
CA ASP A 82 -40.39 44.24 -4.88
C ASP A 82 -38.85 44.10 -4.94
N PHE A 83 -38.25 44.21 -6.13
CA PHE A 83 -36.81 43.98 -6.29
C PHE A 83 -35.95 44.98 -5.50
N VAL A 84 -36.31 46.27 -5.51
CA VAL A 84 -35.52 47.38 -4.95
C VAL A 84 -35.40 47.27 -3.43
N THR A 85 -36.47 46.82 -2.76
CA THR A 85 -36.54 46.63 -1.32
C THR A 85 -36.43 45.18 -0.85
N SER A 86 -36.44 44.19 -1.76
CA SER A 86 -36.31 42.75 -1.43
C SER A 86 -35.07 42.39 -0.61
N LYS A 87 -34.04 43.25 -0.65
CA LYS A 87 -32.78 43.09 0.11
C LYS A 87 -32.89 43.56 1.57
N ILE A 88 -34.00 44.16 1.98
CA ILE A 88 -34.29 44.56 3.37
C ILE A 88 -34.91 43.38 4.12
N THR A 89 -34.07 42.42 4.48
CA THR A 89 -34.50 41.16 5.12
C THR A 89 -34.53 41.21 6.64
N GLN A 90 -34.03 42.28 7.27
CA GLN A 90 -33.98 42.47 8.73
C GLN A 90 -33.75 43.95 9.08
N PRO A 91 -34.26 44.47 10.21
CA PRO A 91 -33.97 45.82 10.68
C PRO A 91 -32.46 46.12 10.73
N GLY A 92 -32.04 47.35 10.43
CA GLY A 92 -30.63 47.75 10.43
C GLY A 92 -30.30 48.94 9.52
N PHE A 93 -29.02 49.28 9.39
CA PHE A 93 -28.55 50.33 8.49
C PHE A 93 -28.54 49.85 7.04
N TYR A 94 -29.04 50.69 6.13
CA TYR A 94 -29.05 50.44 4.70
C TYR A 94 -28.57 51.68 3.95
N ARG A 95 -27.81 51.48 2.87
CA ARG A 95 -27.48 52.53 1.90
C ARG A 95 -28.20 52.29 0.57
N TYR A 96 -28.66 53.35 -0.06
CA TYR A 96 -29.19 53.30 -1.42
C TYR A 96 -28.04 53.18 -2.42
N THR A 97 -28.16 52.22 -3.35
CA THR A 97 -27.20 52.02 -4.43
C THR A 97 -27.90 52.25 -5.76
N TYR A 98 -27.41 53.19 -6.55
CA TYR A 98 -27.87 53.49 -7.90
C TYR A 98 -26.76 53.18 -8.92
N ASN A 99 -26.94 52.14 -9.74
CA ASN A 99 -25.99 51.75 -10.80
C ASN A 99 -26.55 51.98 -12.22
N GLY A 100 -27.77 52.51 -12.34
CA GLY A 100 -28.43 52.79 -13.61
C GLY A 100 -29.95 52.85 -13.45
N ALA A 101 -30.66 53.23 -14.52
CA ALA A 101 -32.09 53.51 -14.48
C ALA A 101 -32.98 52.25 -14.41
N ASP A 102 -32.44 51.06 -14.69
CA ASP A 102 -33.18 49.80 -14.57
C ASP A 102 -33.44 49.46 -13.09
N PRO A 103 -34.66 49.05 -12.69
CA PRO A 103 -34.95 48.60 -11.33
C PRO A 103 -33.98 47.54 -10.79
N ILE A 104 -33.40 46.68 -11.63
CA ILE A 104 -32.42 45.68 -11.17
C ILE A 104 -31.07 46.28 -10.76
N GLN A 105 -30.82 47.54 -11.17
CA GLN A 105 -29.60 48.29 -10.91
C GLN A 105 -29.74 49.27 -9.74
N GLN A 106 -30.93 49.31 -9.09
CA GLN A 106 -31.26 50.18 -7.97
C GLN A 106 -31.72 49.34 -6.79
N TYR A 107 -31.00 49.38 -5.67
CA TYR A 107 -31.35 48.55 -4.51
C TYR A 107 -30.78 49.10 -3.19
N TRP A 108 -31.45 48.76 -2.10
CA TRP A 108 -30.97 49.02 -0.74
C TRP A 108 -29.99 47.94 -0.30
N ARG A 109 -28.77 48.34 0.05
CA ARG A 109 -27.73 47.43 0.54
C ARG A 109 -27.57 47.58 2.04
N LYS A 110 -27.78 46.48 2.79
CA LYS A 110 -27.52 46.45 4.23
C LYS A 110 -26.05 46.76 4.51
N MET A 111 -25.79 47.59 5.52
CA MET A 111 -24.47 48.04 5.95
C MET A 111 -23.92 47.18 7.10
N GLU A 112 -24.16 45.86 7.09
CA GLU A 112 -23.48 44.96 8.03
C GLU A 112 -22.05 44.70 7.57
N PRO A 113 -21.12 44.43 8.51
CA PRO A 113 -19.87 43.83 8.14
C PRO A 113 -20.17 42.49 7.45
N THR A 114 -19.58 42.29 6.29
CA THR A 114 -19.63 40.99 5.60
C THR A 114 -18.98 39.94 6.48
N ALA A 115 -19.35 38.66 6.35
CA ALA A 115 -18.66 37.58 7.09
C ALA A 115 -17.14 37.56 6.84
N PHE A 116 -16.70 38.17 5.74
CA PHE A 116 -15.31 38.29 5.33
C PHE A 116 -14.90 39.74 5.07
N GLU A 117 -13.64 40.05 5.32
CA GLU A 117 -12.95 41.28 4.91
C GLU A 117 -11.83 40.97 3.90
N ARG A 118 -11.58 41.93 3.00
CA ARG A 118 -10.38 41.88 2.15
C ARG A 118 -9.25 42.56 2.89
N ILE A 119 -8.16 41.82 3.10
CA ILE A 119 -6.96 42.30 3.78
C ILE A 119 -5.77 42.33 2.82
N ILE A 120 -4.84 43.25 3.07
CA ILE A 120 -3.57 43.36 2.34
C ILE A 120 -2.43 43.25 3.35
N GLN A 121 -1.59 42.24 3.20
CA GLN A 121 -0.43 42.02 4.05
C GLN A 121 0.78 41.73 3.17
N ASN A 122 1.89 42.44 3.39
CA ASN A 122 3.11 42.33 2.57
C ASN A 122 2.86 42.42 1.04
N GLY A 123 1.95 43.29 0.62
CA GLY A 123 1.60 43.49 -0.80
C GLY A 123 0.72 42.39 -1.41
N LYS A 124 0.31 41.37 -0.65
CA LYS A 124 -0.61 40.32 -1.08
C LYS A 124 -2.02 40.62 -0.62
N SER A 125 -3.01 40.49 -1.49
CA SER A 125 -4.44 40.69 -1.16
C SER A 125 -5.17 39.37 -1.03
N GLY A 126 -5.86 39.14 0.09
CA GLY A 126 -6.71 37.96 0.29
C GLY A 126 -7.97 38.30 1.08
N ILE A 127 -8.76 37.28 1.38
CA ILE A 127 -10.04 37.40 2.09
C ILE A 127 -9.95 36.62 3.41
N ARG A 128 -10.33 37.21 4.55
CA ARG A 128 -10.36 36.57 5.88
C ARG A 128 -11.66 36.88 6.60
N LEU A 129 -12.06 36.06 7.59
CA LEU A 129 -13.15 36.42 8.52
C LEU A 129 -12.92 37.78 9.18
N ILE A 130 -13.98 38.57 9.34
CA ILE A 130 -13.95 39.81 10.11
C ILE A 130 -13.52 39.56 11.56
N ASP A 131 -12.84 40.53 12.17
CA ASP A 131 -12.41 40.52 13.57
C ASP A 131 -11.43 39.38 13.95
N ALA A 132 -10.83 38.72 12.96
CA ALA A 132 -9.81 37.72 13.17
C ALA A 132 -8.57 38.35 13.83
N ASN A 133 -8.20 37.90 15.04
CA ASN A 133 -7.03 38.42 15.76
C ASN A 133 -5.74 38.19 14.92
N PRO A 134 -5.09 39.23 14.38
CA PRO A 134 -3.96 39.08 13.46
C PRO A 134 -2.78 38.30 14.05
N GLN A 135 -2.64 38.23 15.38
CA GLN A 135 -1.57 37.48 16.04
C GLN A 135 -1.70 35.96 15.89
N ASN A 136 -2.91 35.46 15.67
CA ASN A 136 -3.17 34.02 15.55
C ASN A 136 -2.96 33.50 14.12
N TYR A 137 -2.77 34.40 13.16
CA TYR A 137 -2.73 34.09 11.74
C TYR A 137 -1.42 34.51 11.09
N ALA A 138 -1.03 33.78 10.05
CA ALA A 138 0.02 34.16 9.13
C ALA A 138 -0.43 35.34 8.25
N ASN A 139 0.54 35.97 7.60
CA ASN A 139 0.25 36.90 6.50
C ASN A 139 -0.52 36.17 5.40
N ILE A 140 -1.63 36.75 4.98
CA ILE A 140 -2.51 36.19 3.94
C ILE A 140 -1.75 36.02 2.62
N GLY A 141 -2.01 34.92 1.92
CA GLY A 141 -1.54 34.72 0.55
C GLY A 141 -2.28 35.60 -0.46
N ASN A 142 -1.68 35.81 -1.63
CA ASN A 142 -2.34 36.54 -2.70
C ASN A 142 -3.49 35.72 -3.28
N ASN A 143 -4.67 36.31 -3.40
CA ASN A 143 -5.93 35.64 -3.75
C ASN A 143 -6.28 34.45 -2.85
N ALA A 144 -5.76 34.40 -1.61
CA ALA A 144 -6.11 33.36 -0.65
C ALA A 144 -7.46 33.64 0.03
N VAL A 145 -8.12 32.58 0.51
CA VAL A 145 -9.37 32.64 1.27
C VAL A 145 -9.20 31.93 2.60
N ASP A 146 -9.23 32.71 3.68
CA ASP A 146 -9.09 32.25 5.06
C ASP A 146 -10.45 32.30 5.77
N ALA A 147 -11.18 31.20 5.70
CA ALA A 147 -12.43 30.97 6.41
C ALA A 147 -12.21 30.21 7.73
N SER A 148 -10.97 30.22 8.27
CA SER A 148 -10.60 29.47 9.47
C SER A 148 -10.69 30.32 10.73
N PHE A 149 -10.99 29.66 11.85
CA PHE A 149 -10.91 30.23 13.18
C PHE A 149 -9.60 29.78 13.84
N SER A 150 -8.83 30.73 14.38
CA SER A 150 -7.58 30.43 15.07
C SER A 150 -7.56 31.05 16.46
N ASN A 151 -7.36 30.22 17.48
CA ASN A 151 -7.34 30.62 18.89
C ASN A 151 -5.97 30.45 19.57
N GLN A 152 -4.94 30.10 18.79
CA GLN A 152 -3.58 29.91 19.27
C GLN A 152 -2.58 30.68 18.41
N VAL A 153 -1.53 31.21 19.06
CA VAL A 153 -0.38 31.81 18.39
C VAL A 153 0.64 30.70 18.14
N ILE A 154 0.97 30.44 16.88
CA ILE A 154 2.02 29.50 16.48
C ILE A 154 3.09 30.21 15.67
N VAL A 155 4.32 29.71 15.71
CA VAL A 155 5.41 30.21 14.85
C VAL A 155 5.05 29.93 13.39
N GLY A 156 5.02 30.99 12.57
CA GLY A 156 4.57 30.93 11.17
C GLY A 156 3.10 31.29 10.94
N GLY A 157 2.27 31.26 11.99
CA GLY A 157 0.85 31.63 11.97
C GLY A 157 -0.09 30.60 11.31
N ASN A 158 -1.36 30.61 11.72
CA ASN A 158 -2.42 29.80 11.10
C ASN A 158 -3.05 30.50 9.88
N GLY A 159 -3.94 29.81 9.18
CA GLY A 159 -4.74 30.34 8.09
C GLY A 159 -4.14 30.13 6.70
N ALA A 160 -4.69 30.87 5.74
CA ALA A 160 -4.38 30.74 4.32
C ALA A 160 -3.20 31.63 3.90
N ALA A 161 -1.98 31.17 4.18
CA ALA A 161 -0.74 31.91 3.94
C ALA A 161 -0.17 31.75 2.52
N GLY A 162 -0.48 30.63 1.85
CA GLY A 162 -0.03 30.37 0.48
C GLY A 162 -0.84 31.15 -0.56
N ASP A 163 -0.22 31.54 -1.67
CA ASP A 163 -0.95 32.19 -2.77
C ASP A 163 -2.02 31.25 -3.31
N TYR A 164 -3.24 31.74 -3.56
CA TYR A 164 -4.40 30.96 -3.97
C TYR A 164 -4.84 29.86 -2.98
N SER A 165 -4.36 29.88 -1.73
CA SER A 165 -4.70 28.86 -0.74
C SER A 165 -6.10 29.05 -0.13
N PHE A 166 -6.65 27.97 0.42
CA PHE A 166 -7.91 27.95 1.15
C PHE A 166 -7.73 27.29 2.52
N ALA A 167 -8.21 27.93 3.58
CA ALA A 167 -8.23 27.37 4.93
C ALA A 167 -9.63 27.50 5.55
N SER A 168 -10.14 26.44 6.17
CA SER A 168 -11.40 26.47 6.93
C SER A 168 -11.36 25.51 8.12
N GLY A 169 -12.06 25.83 9.21
CA GLY A 169 -12.04 25.05 10.45
C GLY A 169 -11.10 25.65 11.52
N LEU A 170 -10.63 24.84 12.46
CA LEU A 170 -9.90 25.29 13.65
C LEU A 170 -8.39 25.14 13.48
N ASN A 171 -7.63 26.22 13.63
CA ASN A 171 -6.17 26.20 13.77
C ASN A 171 -5.41 25.48 12.64
N ASN A 172 -5.85 25.69 11.40
CA ASN A 172 -5.25 25.05 10.22
C ASN A 172 -4.15 25.93 9.61
N VAL A 173 -3.19 25.33 8.91
CA VAL A 173 -2.08 26.04 8.26
C VAL A 173 -2.03 25.68 6.77
N ALA A 174 -2.51 26.56 5.90
CA ALA A 174 -2.45 26.40 4.44
C ALA A 174 -1.36 27.30 3.86
N SER A 175 -0.12 26.81 3.82
CA SER A 175 1.07 27.62 3.49
C SER A 175 1.63 27.35 2.09
N GLY A 176 1.35 26.18 1.51
CA GLY A 176 1.67 25.88 0.12
C GLY A 176 0.84 26.72 -0.86
N ALA A 177 1.42 27.12 -1.98
CA ALA A 177 0.67 27.78 -3.06
C ALA A 177 -0.42 26.84 -3.58
N GLY A 178 -1.65 27.34 -3.75
CA GLY A 178 -2.82 26.56 -4.16
C GLY A 178 -3.23 25.46 -3.16
N SER A 179 -2.71 25.47 -1.93
CA SER A 179 -3.04 24.44 -0.94
C SER A 179 -4.43 24.63 -0.33
N VAL A 180 -5.04 23.52 0.07
CA VAL A 180 -6.39 23.50 0.65
C VAL A 180 -6.34 22.76 1.98
N VAL A 181 -6.86 23.39 3.04
CA VAL A 181 -6.89 22.81 4.39
C VAL A 181 -8.26 22.94 5.03
N MET A 182 -8.79 21.83 5.55
CA MET A 182 -10.11 21.79 6.19
C MET A 182 -10.11 20.91 7.45
N GLY A 183 -10.80 21.31 8.51
CA GLY A 183 -10.94 20.51 9.75
C GLY A 183 -10.21 21.14 10.94
N GLU A 184 -9.49 20.36 11.74
CA GLU A 184 -8.81 20.83 12.95
C GLU A 184 -7.31 20.51 12.94
N GLN A 185 -6.47 21.52 13.19
CA GLN A 185 -5.02 21.38 13.39
C GLN A 185 -4.27 20.72 12.22
N ASN A 186 -4.78 20.84 11.00
CA ASN A 186 -4.14 20.30 9.80
C ASN A 186 -3.16 21.29 9.19
N THR A 187 -2.17 20.77 8.47
CA THR A 187 -1.10 21.56 7.87
C THR A 187 -0.79 21.13 6.45
N SER A 188 -0.84 22.06 5.51
CA SER A 188 -0.39 21.87 4.13
C SER A 188 0.79 22.79 3.82
N TYR A 189 1.98 22.20 3.64
CA TYR A 189 3.21 22.91 3.24
C TYR A 189 3.50 22.77 1.74
N GLY A 190 3.08 21.68 1.12
CA GLY A 190 3.35 21.42 -0.30
C GLY A 190 2.52 22.32 -1.23
N SER A 191 3.08 22.71 -2.37
CA SER A 191 2.30 23.35 -3.44
C SER A 191 1.21 22.39 -3.95
N HIS A 192 0.01 22.91 -4.20
CA HIS A 192 -1.20 22.18 -4.59
C HIS A 192 -1.56 21.01 -3.65
N SER A 193 -1.17 21.08 -2.38
CA SER A 193 -1.44 20.01 -1.42
C SER A 193 -2.80 20.16 -0.72
N PHE A 194 -3.36 19.05 -0.26
CA PHE A 194 -4.61 18.99 0.48
C PHE A 194 -4.41 18.34 1.85
N SER A 195 -4.83 18.98 2.94
CA SER A 195 -4.92 18.33 4.25
C SER A 195 -6.32 18.47 4.88
N GLY A 196 -6.87 17.36 5.36
CA GLY A 196 -8.24 17.30 5.87
C GLY A 196 -8.38 16.40 7.09
N GLY A 197 -9.27 16.77 8.04
CA GLY A 197 -9.59 15.95 9.21
C GLY A 197 -9.03 16.51 10.52
N LEU A 198 -8.26 15.73 11.27
CA LEU A 198 -7.63 16.12 12.53
C LEU A 198 -6.12 15.89 12.46
N LYS A 199 -5.32 16.92 12.74
CA LYS A 199 -3.85 16.81 12.89
C LYS A 199 -3.10 16.16 11.71
N SER A 200 -3.63 16.28 10.50
CA SER A 200 -3.02 15.70 9.29
C SER A 200 -2.10 16.70 8.59
N ARG A 201 -1.03 16.19 7.95
CA ARG A 201 0.02 17.00 7.33
C ARG A 201 0.27 16.58 5.87
N ALA A 202 0.08 17.50 4.95
CA ALA A 202 0.43 17.34 3.53
C ALA A 202 1.66 18.20 3.20
N ILE A 203 2.84 17.58 3.21
CA ILE A 203 4.13 18.27 3.14
C ILE A 203 4.69 18.24 1.71
N GLY A 204 4.51 17.13 0.98
CA GLY A 204 4.99 16.98 -0.38
C GLY A 204 4.20 17.83 -1.39
N GLU A 205 4.83 18.20 -2.50
CA GLU A 205 4.13 18.81 -3.64
C GLU A 205 3.05 17.86 -4.18
N ASN A 206 1.86 18.39 -4.52
CA ASN A 206 0.69 17.63 -4.98
C ASN A 206 0.27 16.50 -4.02
N SER A 207 0.62 16.60 -2.73
CA SER A 207 0.29 15.57 -1.74
C SER A 207 -1.10 15.76 -1.14
N MET A 208 -1.72 14.66 -0.72
CA MET A 208 -3.03 14.65 -0.07
C MET A 208 -2.97 13.85 1.23
N ALA A 209 -3.30 14.50 2.36
CA ALA A 209 -3.42 13.85 3.67
C ALA A 209 -4.84 14.02 4.22
N MET A 210 -5.57 12.92 4.45
CA MET A 210 -6.95 13.01 4.98
C MET A 210 -7.24 11.99 6.07
N GLY A 211 -7.66 12.47 7.24
CA GLY A 211 -8.07 11.64 8.37
C GLY A 211 -7.51 12.14 9.69
N ASP A 212 -7.09 11.22 10.56
CA ASP A 212 -6.63 11.52 11.93
C ASP A 212 -5.14 11.21 12.06
N GLU A 213 -4.32 12.25 12.26
CA GLU A 213 -2.86 12.15 12.40
C GLU A 213 -2.17 11.49 11.18
N VAL A 214 -2.48 11.95 9.97
CA VAL A 214 -1.93 11.38 8.73
C VAL A 214 -0.82 12.26 8.14
N ASP A 215 0.27 11.64 7.67
CA ASP A 215 1.41 12.32 7.05
C ASP A 215 1.61 11.92 5.58
N ALA A 216 1.51 12.89 4.67
CA ALA A 216 1.86 12.76 3.26
C ALA A 216 3.07 13.64 2.92
N VAL A 217 4.28 13.07 3.02
CA VAL A 217 5.54 13.83 2.92
C VAL A 217 6.20 13.72 1.54
N GLY A 218 6.05 12.59 0.86
CA GLY A 218 6.57 12.43 -0.51
C GLY A 218 5.77 13.27 -1.53
N LYS A 219 6.37 13.56 -2.68
CA LYS A 219 5.70 14.26 -3.79
C LYS A 219 4.66 13.36 -4.46
N ASN A 220 3.56 13.94 -4.92
CA ASN A 220 2.46 13.23 -5.58
C ASN A 220 1.93 12.06 -4.73
N THR A 221 1.91 12.20 -3.40
CA THR A 221 1.49 11.14 -2.48
C THR A 221 0.05 11.31 -2.02
N ILE A 222 -0.60 10.19 -1.73
CA ILE A 222 -1.93 10.16 -1.11
C ILE A 222 -1.84 9.36 0.18
N ALA A 223 -2.27 9.91 1.30
CA ALA A 223 -2.34 9.20 2.56
C ALA A 223 -3.70 9.48 3.22
N PHE A 224 -4.51 8.42 3.39
CA PHE A 224 -5.82 8.49 4.05
C PHE A 224 -5.90 7.53 5.23
N GLY A 225 -6.72 7.84 6.24
CA GLY A 225 -7.02 6.93 7.36
C GLY A 225 -6.59 7.49 8.72
N LYS A 226 -6.00 6.65 9.58
CA LYS A 226 -5.55 7.06 10.91
C LYS A 226 -4.09 6.69 11.15
N THR A 227 -3.28 7.64 11.62
CA THR A 227 -1.85 7.44 11.94
C THR A 227 -1.04 6.84 10.78
N ASN A 228 -1.43 7.13 9.54
CA ASN A 228 -0.76 6.61 8.34
C ASN A 228 0.34 7.59 7.91
N SER A 229 1.44 7.07 7.37
CA SER A 229 2.58 7.91 6.98
C SER A 229 3.19 7.45 5.66
N VAL A 230 3.28 8.38 4.70
CA VAL A 230 3.99 8.22 3.42
C VAL A 230 5.17 9.18 3.39
N SER A 231 6.37 8.66 3.61
CA SER A 231 7.57 9.47 3.82
C SER A 231 8.68 9.15 2.83
N TRP A 232 9.21 10.18 2.16
CA TRP A 232 10.28 10.03 1.15
C TRP A 232 9.97 8.98 0.07
N ALA A 233 8.71 8.88 -0.30
CA ALA A 233 8.19 7.84 -1.19
C ALA A 233 7.30 8.47 -2.25
N ASP A 234 7.92 9.08 -3.26
CA ASP A 234 7.18 9.80 -4.29
C ASP A 234 6.26 8.86 -5.09
N ASN A 235 5.17 9.43 -5.60
CA ASN A 235 4.14 8.72 -6.38
C ASN A 235 3.53 7.51 -5.66
N SER A 236 3.52 7.51 -4.33
CA SER A 236 3.07 6.39 -3.51
C SER A 236 1.79 6.71 -2.76
N SER A 237 1.02 5.68 -2.38
CA SER A 237 -0.27 5.88 -1.73
C SER A 237 -0.57 4.93 -0.57
N ILE A 238 -1.26 5.47 0.43
CA ILE A 238 -2.00 4.72 1.44
C ILE A 238 -3.47 5.14 1.36
N LEU A 239 -4.35 4.25 0.93
CA LEU A 239 -5.74 4.61 0.60
C LEU A 239 -6.72 4.45 1.78
N ALA A 240 -6.38 3.66 2.78
CA ALA A 240 -7.19 3.46 3.99
C ALA A 240 -6.39 2.79 5.13
N GLY A 241 -7.07 2.55 6.24
CA GLY A 241 -6.55 1.74 7.35
C GLY A 241 -5.89 2.55 8.46
N ARG A 242 -5.15 1.85 9.33
CA ARG A 242 -4.55 2.44 10.53
C ARG A 242 -3.07 2.08 10.67
N ASN A 243 -2.23 3.04 11.05
CA ASN A 243 -0.83 2.79 11.38
C ASN A 243 -0.02 2.15 10.25
N ASN A 244 -0.37 2.41 9.01
CA ASN A 244 0.37 1.93 7.84
C ASN A 244 1.50 2.91 7.52
N ARG A 245 2.67 2.36 7.18
CA ARG A 245 3.87 3.15 6.89
C ARG A 245 4.45 2.76 5.54
N LEU A 246 4.65 3.76 4.69
CA LEU A 246 5.32 3.63 3.41
C LEU A 246 6.50 4.60 3.42
N SER A 247 7.72 4.07 3.39
CA SER A 247 8.95 4.86 3.54
C SER A 247 9.98 4.51 2.48
N SER A 248 10.54 5.53 1.83
CA SER A 248 11.67 5.42 0.91
C SER A 248 11.44 4.50 -0.30
N SER A 249 10.20 4.10 -0.59
CA SER A 249 9.85 3.18 -1.68
C SER A 249 8.92 3.89 -2.67
N LEU A 250 9.37 4.12 -3.91
CA LEU A 250 8.62 4.87 -4.92
C LEU A 250 7.51 4.01 -5.55
N ASN A 251 6.51 4.66 -6.15
CA ASN A 251 5.43 4.00 -6.91
C ASN A 251 4.76 2.84 -6.14
N SER A 252 4.72 2.92 -4.80
CA SER A 252 4.33 1.82 -3.93
C SER A 252 2.95 2.09 -3.32
N VAL A 253 2.23 1.03 -2.96
CA VAL A 253 0.85 1.17 -2.46
C VAL A 253 0.60 0.31 -1.23
N ILE A 254 -0.01 0.92 -0.20
CA ILE A 254 -0.74 0.17 0.82
C ILE A 254 -2.22 0.49 0.67
N LEU A 255 -3.02 -0.46 0.20
CA LEU A 255 -4.43 -0.22 -0.07
C LEU A 255 -5.22 -0.01 1.23
N SER A 256 -5.01 -0.86 2.24
CA SER A 256 -5.70 -0.78 3.54
C SER A 256 -4.98 -1.62 4.61
N GLY A 257 -5.66 -1.90 5.72
CA GLY A 257 -5.21 -2.78 6.80
C GLY A 257 -4.64 -2.03 7.98
N HIS A 258 -3.94 -2.76 8.85
CA HIS A 258 -3.45 -2.23 10.10
C HIS A 258 -1.99 -2.63 10.35
N ASN A 259 -1.15 -1.62 10.60
CA ASN A 259 0.26 -1.81 10.94
C ASN A 259 1.07 -2.51 9.84
N ASN A 260 0.73 -2.21 8.58
CA ASN A 260 1.49 -2.69 7.43
C ASN A 260 2.63 -1.74 7.11
N THR A 261 3.79 -2.29 6.75
CA THR A 261 5.00 -1.52 6.48
C THR A 261 5.59 -1.87 5.12
N VAL A 262 5.83 -0.86 4.29
CA VAL A 262 6.71 -0.92 3.13
C VAL A 262 7.87 0.03 3.40
N ASN A 263 9.09 -0.49 3.53
CA ASN A 263 10.24 0.31 3.94
C ASN A 263 11.54 -0.12 3.26
N LEU A 264 12.05 0.71 2.36
CA LEU A 264 13.38 0.54 1.79
C LEU A 264 14.44 1.08 2.77
N THR A 265 15.39 0.23 3.18
CA THR A 265 16.52 0.63 4.05
C THR A 265 17.73 1.08 3.22
N GLY A 266 17.50 1.92 2.21
CA GLY A 266 18.49 2.37 1.22
C GLY A 266 17.95 3.57 0.42
N SER A 267 18.60 3.89 -0.70
CA SER A 267 18.08 4.91 -1.64
C SER A 267 17.26 4.25 -2.72
N ALA A 268 16.06 4.77 -2.98
CA ALA A 268 15.30 4.38 -4.15
C ALA A 268 15.92 4.98 -5.41
N ASP A 269 15.78 4.26 -6.52
CA ASP A 269 16.16 4.69 -7.86
C ASP A 269 15.13 4.14 -8.84
N ASP A 270 14.40 5.02 -9.52
CA ASP A 270 13.39 4.67 -10.52
C ASP A 270 13.96 4.64 -11.95
N ASN A 271 15.26 4.90 -12.12
CA ASN A 271 15.90 4.82 -13.41
C ASN A 271 16.10 3.36 -13.82
N PHE A 272 15.28 2.90 -14.77
CA PHE A 272 15.34 1.53 -15.30
C PHE A 272 16.71 1.16 -15.92
N SER A 273 17.52 2.16 -16.30
CA SER A 273 18.89 1.96 -16.80
C SER A 273 19.96 1.90 -15.71
N SER A 274 19.60 2.19 -14.45
CA SER A 274 20.50 2.13 -13.30
C SER A 274 20.62 0.70 -12.76
N PRO A 275 21.84 0.26 -12.40
CA PRO A 275 22.02 -1.00 -11.68
C PRO A 275 21.37 -0.95 -10.27
N ASN A 276 21.07 0.23 -9.74
CA ASN A 276 20.48 0.45 -8.41
C ASN A 276 18.95 0.50 -8.41
N TYR A 277 18.28 0.08 -9.49
CA TYR A 277 16.82 0.07 -9.65
C TYR A 277 16.11 -0.75 -8.54
N ASN A 278 15.81 -0.08 -7.41
CA ASN A 278 15.43 -0.69 -6.14
C ASN A 278 14.41 0.19 -5.41
N GLY A 279 13.61 -0.44 -4.55
CA GLY A 279 12.64 0.27 -3.72
C GLY A 279 11.50 0.85 -4.51
N ILE A 280 10.97 0.10 -5.47
CA ILE A 280 9.83 0.55 -6.28
C ILE A 280 8.72 -0.51 -6.36
N SER A 281 7.49 -0.05 -6.56
CA SER A 281 6.33 -0.89 -6.88
C SER A 281 6.05 -2.00 -5.86
N ASN A 282 6.33 -1.73 -4.58
CA ASN A 282 6.08 -2.67 -3.48
C ASN A 282 4.67 -2.45 -2.93
N ASN A 283 3.86 -3.51 -2.89
CA ASN A 283 2.43 -3.40 -2.65
C ASN A 283 1.96 -4.28 -1.49
N ILE A 284 1.13 -3.69 -0.61
CA ILE A 284 0.38 -4.43 0.40
C ILE A 284 -1.10 -4.09 0.23
N LEU A 285 -1.93 -5.06 -0.12
CA LEU A 285 -3.36 -4.80 -0.36
C LEU A 285 -4.19 -4.76 0.94
N GLY A 286 -3.70 -5.36 2.03
CA GLY A 286 -4.40 -5.32 3.31
C GLY A 286 -3.75 -6.18 4.40
N GLY A 287 -4.57 -6.58 5.37
CA GLY A 287 -4.15 -7.45 6.47
C GLY A 287 -3.53 -6.72 7.65
N TYR A 288 -2.84 -7.48 8.50
CA TYR A 288 -2.29 -7.00 9.78
C TYR A 288 -0.82 -7.38 9.94
N ASN A 289 0.04 -6.41 10.28
CA ASN A 289 1.47 -6.62 10.50
C ASN A 289 2.21 -7.22 9.30
N ASN A 290 1.81 -6.92 8.07
CA ASN A 290 2.55 -7.35 6.89
C ASN A 290 3.69 -6.37 6.60
N THR A 291 4.87 -6.91 6.25
CA THR A 291 6.09 -6.13 6.08
C THR A 291 6.78 -6.48 4.77
N ILE A 292 7.06 -5.46 3.95
CA ILE A 292 8.02 -5.52 2.85
C ILE A 292 9.16 -4.56 3.22
N SER A 293 10.32 -5.08 3.63
CA SER A 293 11.40 -4.19 4.07
C SER A 293 12.81 -4.76 3.91
N GLY A 294 13.69 -3.98 3.29
CA GLY A 294 15.12 -4.26 3.26
C GLY A 294 15.85 -3.36 2.28
N THR A 295 17.09 -3.72 1.94
CA THR A 295 17.97 -2.92 1.07
C THR A 295 17.71 -3.15 -0.42
N LEU A 296 17.09 -4.29 -0.76
CA LEU A 296 16.80 -4.71 -2.13
C LEU A 296 15.36 -5.25 -2.16
N ILE A 297 14.38 -4.36 -2.26
CA ILE A 297 12.96 -4.72 -2.35
C ILE A 297 12.34 -4.11 -3.60
N GLN A 298 11.70 -4.93 -4.43
CA GLN A 298 11.12 -4.42 -5.67
C GLN A 298 9.97 -5.27 -6.19
N HIS A 299 8.89 -4.64 -6.66
CA HIS A 299 7.76 -5.36 -7.27
C HIS A 299 7.19 -6.48 -6.38
N HIS A 300 7.35 -6.37 -5.07
CA HIS A 300 6.78 -7.32 -4.13
C HIS A 300 5.30 -7.07 -3.94
N THR A 301 4.52 -8.13 -3.74
CA THR A 301 3.11 -8.01 -3.41
C THR A 301 2.72 -8.93 -2.27
N ILE A 302 2.23 -8.34 -1.18
CA ILE A 302 1.47 -9.06 -0.15
C ILE A 302 0.00 -8.73 -0.35
N VAL A 303 -0.81 -9.71 -0.72
CA VAL A 303 -2.24 -9.47 -0.96
C VAL A 303 -2.99 -9.27 0.36
N GLY A 304 -2.61 -9.95 1.44
CA GLY A 304 -3.23 -9.78 2.75
C GLY A 304 -2.67 -10.72 3.82
N GLY A 305 -3.52 -11.12 4.76
CA GLY A 305 -3.13 -12.03 5.85
C GLY A 305 -2.43 -11.33 7.02
N THR A 306 -1.71 -12.10 7.82
CA THR A 306 -1.11 -11.65 9.09
C THR A 306 0.38 -11.96 9.16
N TYR A 307 1.21 -11.02 9.61
CA TYR A 307 2.63 -11.28 9.87
C TYR A 307 3.42 -11.84 8.66
N ASN A 308 3.02 -11.51 7.43
CA ASN A 308 3.74 -11.92 6.24
C ASN A 308 4.92 -10.97 5.99
N ILE A 309 6.08 -11.53 5.61
CA ILE A 309 7.34 -10.80 5.56
C ILE A 309 8.05 -11.06 4.23
N MET A 310 8.48 -9.99 3.57
CA MET A 310 9.43 -10.04 2.45
C MET A 310 10.57 -9.07 2.71
N ASN A 311 11.79 -9.58 2.92
CA ASN A 311 12.90 -8.69 3.28
C ASN A 311 13.83 -8.34 2.11
N GLN A 312 13.92 -9.21 1.11
CA GLN A 312 14.78 -8.99 -0.05
C GLN A 312 14.19 -9.64 -1.30
N GLY A 313 14.69 -9.20 -2.45
CA GLY A 313 14.43 -9.78 -3.75
C GLY A 313 13.65 -8.84 -4.65
N ARG A 314 13.07 -9.45 -5.70
CA ARG A 314 12.21 -8.80 -6.68
C ARG A 314 10.99 -9.69 -6.93
N TYR A 315 9.94 -9.14 -7.56
CA TYR A 315 8.78 -9.83 -8.16
C TYR A 315 8.14 -10.99 -7.37
N SER A 316 8.21 -10.95 -6.04
CA SER A 316 7.71 -12.06 -5.21
C SER A 316 6.34 -11.76 -4.65
N VAL A 317 5.53 -12.81 -4.48
CA VAL A 317 4.13 -12.71 -4.06
C VAL A 317 3.85 -13.60 -2.87
N ILE A 318 3.21 -13.02 -1.84
CA ILE A 318 2.51 -13.76 -0.80
C ILE A 318 1.03 -13.43 -0.96
N SER A 319 0.24 -14.42 -1.33
CA SER A 319 -1.20 -14.22 -1.58
C SER A 319 -2.02 -14.09 -0.29
N GLY A 320 -1.44 -14.44 0.87
CA GLY A 320 -2.08 -14.30 2.17
C GLY A 320 -1.53 -15.27 3.20
N GLY A 321 -2.39 -15.69 4.14
CA GLY A 321 -2.01 -16.60 5.22
C GLY A 321 -1.33 -15.89 6.40
N SER A 322 -0.66 -16.68 7.24
CA SER A 322 -0.05 -16.18 8.49
C SER A 322 1.43 -16.53 8.57
N GLY A 323 2.28 -15.54 8.86
CA GLY A 323 3.69 -15.79 9.16
C GLY A 323 4.54 -16.29 7.99
N ASN A 324 4.07 -16.12 6.74
CA ASN A 324 4.81 -16.55 5.57
C ASN A 324 5.96 -15.60 5.26
N LYS A 325 7.10 -16.15 4.82
CA LYS A 325 8.36 -15.42 4.69
C LYS A 325 9.00 -15.68 3.34
N ILE A 326 9.41 -14.61 2.66
CA ILE A 326 10.29 -14.68 1.48
C ILE A 326 11.57 -13.91 1.79
N ARG A 327 12.70 -14.60 1.69
CA ARG A 327 14.06 -14.13 2.00
C ARG A 327 14.14 -13.37 3.34
N PRO A 328 13.71 -13.96 4.48
CA PRO A 328 13.68 -13.25 5.76
C PRO A 328 15.08 -12.95 6.32
N ILE A 329 16.10 -13.69 5.88
CA ILE A 329 17.50 -13.49 6.24
C ILE A 329 18.17 -12.82 5.04
N SER A 330 19.02 -11.82 5.30
CA SER A 330 19.86 -11.21 4.27
C SER A 330 20.61 -12.30 3.54
N ALA A 331 20.24 -12.57 2.28
CA ALA A 331 20.93 -13.55 1.49
C ALA A 331 22.38 -13.07 1.34
N PRO A 332 23.40 -13.96 1.50
CA PRO A 332 24.80 -13.54 1.46
C PRO A 332 25.25 -13.02 0.08
N TYR A 333 24.35 -13.01 -0.91
CA TYR A 333 24.62 -12.77 -2.32
C TYR A 333 23.64 -11.74 -2.89
N ASN A 334 24.20 -10.59 -3.24
CA ASN A 334 23.58 -9.56 -4.04
C ASN A 334 23.78 -9.93 -5.52
N ALA A 335 23.17 -11.04 -5.97
CA ALA A 335 23.22 -11.38 -7.39
C ALA A 335 22.23 -10.48 -8.11
N ASP A 336 22.75 -9.70 -9.05
CA ASP A 336 21.95 -9.01 -10.03
C ASP A 336 21.07 -10.06 -10.73
N TYR A 337 19.76 -9.92 -10.57
CA TYR A 337 18.69 -10.63 -11.29
C TYR A 337 18.25 -12.02 -10.78
N PHE A 338 17.16 -12.00 -10.00
CA PHE A 338 15.81 -12.52 -10.31
C PHE A 338 15.22 -13.30 -9.13
N ASP A 339 14.33 -12.66 -8.37
CA ASP A 339 13.37 -13.43 -7.56
C ASP A 339 11.98 -13.29 -8.15
N SER A 340 11.24 -14.38 -8.09
CA SER A 340 9.86 -14.52 -8.56
C SER A 340 9.23 -15.62 -7.72
N ASN A 341 9.39 -15.48 -6.41
CA ASN A 341 8.95 -16.47 -5.45
C ASN A 341 7.46 -16.31 -5.16
N VAL A 342 6.77 -17.44 -5.00
CA VAL A 342 5.34 -17.43 -4.72
C VAL A 342 5.04 -18.28 -3.51
N ILE A 343 4.39 -17.67 -2.52
CA ILE A 343 3.67 -18.40 -1.48
C ILE A 343 2.18 -18.12 -1.67
N ALA A 344 1.43 -19.14 -2.07
CA ALA A 344 0.00 -19.01 -2.33
C ALA A 344 -0.84 -18.85 -1.04
N GLY A 345 -0.28 -19.17 0.14
CA GLY A 345 -0.92 -18.94 1.44
C GLY A 345 -0.40 -19.89 2.50
N GLY A 346 -1.26 -20.23 3.47
CA GLY A 346 -0.92 -21.14 4.56
C GLY A 346 -0.22 -20.45 5.74
N GLU A 347 0.47 -21.24 6.55
CA GLU A 347 1.07 -20.78 7.81
C GLU A 347 2.57 -21.05 7.87
N SER A 348 3.36 -20.05 8.25
CA SER A 348 4.79 -20.20 8.55
C SER A 348 5.60 -20.86 7.43
N ASN A 349 5.22 -20.65 6.17
CA ASN A 349 5.99 -21.13 5.03
C ASN A 349 7.14 -20.17 4.72
N GLU A 350 8.29 -20.70 4.34
CA GLU A 350 9.51 -19.92 4.11
C GLU A 350 10.18 -20.28 2.78
N ILE A 351 10.45 -19.26 1.96
CA ILE A 351 11.28 -19.40 0.76
C ILE A 351 12.52 -18.52 0.93
N ASN A 352 13.68 -19.16 0.98
CA ASN A 352 15.01 -18.55 0.93
C ASN A 352 15.79 -19.16 -0.24
N ALA A 353 15.30 -18.88 -1.45
CA ALA A 353 15.75 -19.40 -2.74
C ALA A 353 15.20 -18.51 -3.86
N ASP A 354 15.61 -18.75 -5.10
CA ASP A 354 15.13 -18.03 -6.27
C ASP A 354 14.02 -18.81 -7.01
N ARG A 355 13.09 -18.10 -7.66
CA ARG A 355 12.05 -18.64 -8.56
C ARG A 355 11.33 -19.90 -8.04
N SER A 356 11.02 -19.93 -6.75
CA SER A 356 10.49 -21.10 -6.06
C SER A 356 9.03 -20.89 -5.64
N VAL A 357 8.31 -21.98 -5.46
CA VAL A 357 6.86 -21.95 -5.17
C VAL A 357 6.52 -22.84 -3.98
N ILE A 358 5.77 -22.27 -3.04
CA ILE A 358 5.04 -23.03 -2.03
C ILE A 358 3.54 -22.81 -2.27
N GLY A 359 2.84 -23.89 -2.62
CA GLY A 359 1.39 -23.87 -2.90
C GLY A 359 0.52 -23.64 -1.66
N GLY A 360 1.08 -23.81 -0.45
CA GLY A 360 0.41 -23.53 0.82
C GLY A 360 0.84 -24.51 1.91
N GLY A 361 -0.09 -24.85 2.81
CA GLY A 361 0.18 -25.73 3.95
C GLY A 361 0.89 -25.01 5.10
N ALA A 362 1.58 -25.77 5.96
CA ALA A 362 2.18 -25.23 7.18
C ALA A 362 3.64 -25.62 7.39
N ASN A 363 4.48 -24.66 7.76
CA ASN A 363 5.90 -24.90 8.09
C ASN A 363 6.71 -25.54 6.94
N ASN A 364 6.36 -25.25 5.69
CA ASN A 364 7.14 -25.71 4.55
C ASN A 364 8.30 -24.75 4.28
N SER A 365 9.45 -25.28 3.88
CA SER A 365 10.68 -24.52 3.75
C SER A 365 11.41 -24.86 2.47
N ILE A 366 11.73 -23.86 1.65
CA ILE A 366 12.69 -23.99 0.54
C ILE A 366 13.91 -23.17 0.92
N LYS A 367 15.02 -23.83 1.22
CA LYS A 367 16.29 -23.21 1.62
C LYS A 367 17.39 -23.73 0.72
N ILE A 368 18.14 -22.82 0.12
CA ILE A 368 19.29 -23.21 -0.70
C ILE A 368 20.55 -22.52 -0.17
N GLN A 369 21.62 -23.31 0.05
CA GLN A 369 22.87 -22.91 0.69
C GLN A 369 24.03 -22.94 -0.33
N GLY A 370 24.08 -21.98 -1.26
CA GLY A 370 25.13 -21.96 -2.29
C GLY A 370 26.27 -20.97 -2.02
N TYR A 371 27.52 -21.42 -1.95
CA TYR A 371 28.72 -20.56 -1.92
C TYR A 371 28.98 -19.86 -3.28
N ARG A 372 29.66 -18.71 -3.24
CA ARG A 372 29.92 -17.68 -4.29
C ARG A 372 30.53 -18.12 -5.63
N ILE A 373 30.57 -19.39 -6.00
CA ILE A 373 31.44 -19.75 -7.12
C ILE A 373 30.88 -19.24 -8.46
N PHE A 374 29.55 -19.16 -8.67
CA PHE A 374 29.00 -18.65 -9.94
C PHE A 374 27.63 -17.94 -9.80
N GLY A 375 27.46 -16.82 -10.52
CA GLY A 375 26.36 -15.84 -10.41
C GLY A 375 24.98 -16.23 -10.97
N GLY A 376 24.67 -17.52 -11.03
CA GLY A 376 23.34 -18.01 -11.37
C GLY A 376 22.65 -18.55 -10.13
N GLY A 377 21.88 -17.71 -9.44
CA GLY A 377 21.24 -18.07 -8.18
C GLY A 377 20.44 -19.37 -8.25
N ALA A 378 20.59 -20.15 -7.18
CA ALA A 378 19.97 -21.46 -7.04
C ALA A 378 18.45 -21.34 -6.78
N GLY A 379 17.64 -22.13 -7.48
CA GLY A 379 16.20 -21.94 -7.47
C GLY A 379 15.38 -23.05 -8.10
N PHE A 380 14.11 -22.74 -8.38
CA PHE A 380 13.12 -23.62 -9.00
C PHE A 380 12.62 -24.79 -8.14
N GLY A 381 12.68 -24.65 -6.81
CA GLY A 381 12.07 -25.60 -5.90
C GLY A 381 10.55 -25.44 -5.86
N VAL A 382 9.81 -26.55 -5.84
CA VAL A 382 8.36 -26.53 -5.69
C VAL A 382 7.94 -27.40 -4.50
N ILE A 383 7.15 -26.85 -3.60
CA ILE A 383 6.41 -27.61 -2.61
C ILE A 383 4.92 -27.40 -2.89
N ALA A 384 4.22 -28.45 -3.31
CA ALA A 384 2.79 -28.35 -3.62
C ALA A 384 1.96 -27.96 -2.39
N GLY A 385 2.35 -28.41 -1.19
CA GLY A 385 1.71 -28.08 0.08
C GLY A 385 2.11 -29.06 1.18
N GLY A 386 1.20 -29.33 2.11
CA GLY A 386 1.44 -30.24 3.23
C GLY A 386 2.07 -29.57 4.45
N GLN A 387 2.75 -30.34 5.30
CA GLN A 387 3.31 -29.84 6.55
C GLN A 387 4.77 -30.24 6.78
N ASN A 388 5.61 -29.30 7.21
CA ASN A 388 7.02 -29.55 7.54
C ASN A 388 7.83 -30.16 6.39
N ASN A 389 7.48 -29.83 5.14
CA ASN A 389 8.25 -30.28 3.98
C ASN A 389 9.41 -29.34 3.71
N ILE A 390 10.56 -29.91 3.33
CA ILE A 390 11.81 -29.16 3.20
C ILE A 390 12.47 -29.46 1.85
N ILE A 391 12.77 -28.43 1.09
CA ILE A 391 13.77 -28.46 0.04
C ILE A 391 15.05 -27.86 0.63
N ASP A 392 16.10 -28.66 0.76
CA ASP A 392 17.35 -28.32 1.43
C ASP A 392 18.52 -28.45 0.45
N ASP A 393 18.95 -27.32 -0.09
CA ASP A 393 20.06 -27.22 -1.05
C ASP A 393 19.87 -28.04 -2.35
N ALA A 394 18.61 -28.29 -2.73
CA ALA A 394 18.23 -29.16 -3.85
C ALA A 394 17.56 -28.38 -4.99
N HIS A 395 18.29 -28.13 -6.07
CA HIS A 395 17.83 -27.34 -7.21
C HIS A 395 16.82 -28.13 -8.06
N TYR A 396 15.84 -27.45 -8.67
CA TYR A 396 14.82 -28.08 -9.54
C TYR A 396 14.08 -29.26 -8.89
N SER A 397 13.97 -29.28 -7.56
CA SER A 397 13.36 -30.38 -6.83
C SER A 397 11.87 -30.13 -6.57
N PHE A 398 11.11 -31.22 -6.44
CA PHE A 398 9.67 -31.16 -6.24
C PHE A 398 9.24 -32.01 -5.05
N VAL A 399 8.60 -31.36 -4.08
CA VAL A 399 7.86 -32.04 -3.01
C VAL A 399 6.38 -32.09 -3.40
N LEU A 400 5.87 -33.30 -3.62
CA LEU A 400 4.48 -33.55 -4.02
C LEU A 400 3.45 -33.15 -2.94
N GLY A 401 3.89 -33.04 -1.68
CA GLY A 401 3.06 -32.75 -0.53
C GLY A 401 3.32 -33.72 0.62
N GLY A 402 2.32 -33.94 1.48
CA GLY A 402 2.44 -34.83 2.63
C GLY A 402 3.14 -34.18 3.83
N LYS A 403 3.83 -34.97 4.67
CA LYS A 403 4.38 -34.48 5.95
C LYS A 403 5.83 -34.91 6.19
N TYR A 404 6.70 -33.98 6.61
CA TYR A 404 8.12 -34.22 6.90
C TYR A 404 8.93 -34.81 5.74
N ASN A 405 8.56 -34.49 4.50
CA ASN A 405 9.36 -34.92 3.36
C ASN A 405 10.52 -33.95 3.12
N LYS A 406 11.66 -34.49 2.70
CA LYS A 406 12.87 -33.69 2.47
C LYS A 406 13.52 -34.02 1.12
N THR A 407 13.91 -33.00 0.37
CA THR A 407 14.83 -33.16 -0.76
C THR A 407 16.20 -32.61 -0.39
N LYS A 408 17.25 -33.37 -0.72
CA LYS A 408 18.65 -32.95 -0.71
C LYS A 408 19.30 -33.10 -2.08
N GLY A 409 18.77 -34.00 -2.90
CA GLY A 409 19.21 -34.18 -4.27
C GLY A 409 18.63 -33.14 -5.23
N SER A 410 19.47 -32.51 -6.05
CA SER A 410 18.95 -31.73 -7.19
C SER A 410 18.16 -32.61 -8.17
N TYR A 411 17.14 -32.07 -8.84
CA TYR A 411 16.21 -32.80 -9.71
C TYR A 411 15.43 -33.96 -9.05
N SER A 412 15.37 -33.98 -7.71
CA SER A 412 14.70 -35.05 -6.97
C SER A 412 13.21 -34.79 -6.79
N ILE A 413 12.47 -35.87 -6.55
CA ILE A 413 11.03 -35.85 -6.24
C ILE A 413 10.78 -36.61 -4.95
N VAL A 414 10.00 -36.02 -4.03
CA VAL A 414 9.64 -36.67 -2.77
C VAL A 414 8.16 -36.46 -2.44
N GLY A 415 7.55 -37.43 -1.76
CA GLY A 415 6.16 -37.32 -1.30
C GLY A 415 5.81 -38.38 -0.26
N GLY A 416 4.61 -38.29 0.34
CA GLY A 416 4.17 -39.21 1.39
C GLY A 416 4.50 -38.72 2.80
N ALA A 417 5.10 -39.55 3.66
CA ALA A 417 5.46 -39.14 5.01
C ALA A 417 6.87 -39.55 5.44
N SER A 418 7.66 -38.57 5.91
CA SER A 418 9.02 -38.78 6.45
C SER A 418 9.99 -39.43 5.45
N ASN A 419 9.83 -39.15 4.15
CA ASN A 419 10.78 -39.61 3.12
C ASN A 419 11.85 -38.55 2.86
N THR A 420 13.06 -39.00 2.52
CA THR A 420 14.11 -38.10 2.03
C THR A 420 14.59 -38.60 0.67
N ALA A 421 14.61 -37.72 -0.34
CA ALA A 421 15.33 -37.96 -1.59
C ALA A 421 16.73 -37.37 -1.46
N GLN A 422 17.73 -38.23 -1.31
CA GLN A 422 19.05 -37.85 -0.80
C GLN A 422 20.09 -37.56 -1.86
N SER A 423 19.93 -38.15 -3.04
CA SER A 423 20.85 -38.04 -4.16
C SER A 423 20.19 -37.37 -5.36
N VAL A 424 21.02 -36.82 -6.25
CA VAL A 424 20.57 -36.20 -7.49
C VAL A 424 19.66 -37.14 -8.31
N GLY A 425 18.52 -36.62 -8.78
CA GLY A 425 17.54 -37.35 -9.58
C GLY A 425 16.77 -38.46 -8.85
N GLU A 426 16.89 -38.56 -7.52
CA GLU A 426 16.20 -39.59 -6.74
C GLU A 426 14.70 -39.31 -6.60
N ILE A 427 13.89 -40.35 -6.75
CA ILE A 427 12.46 -40.33 -6.43
C ILE A 427 12.23 -41.15 -5.15
N SER A 428 11.69 -40.53 -4.10
CA SER A 428 11.45 -41.19 -2.80
C SER A 428 10.01 -40.99 -2.34
N LEU A 429 9.25 -42.09 -2.26
CA LEU A 429 7.81 -42.07 -2.00
C LEU A 429 7.42 -43.03 -0.87
N GLY A 430 6.16 -42.99 -0.45
CA GLY A 430 5.60 -43.91 0.55
C GLY A 430 5.69 -43.36 1.97
N ILE A 431 6.07 -44.19 2.93
CA ILE A 431 6.21 -43.80 4.34
C ILE A 431 7.53 -44.31 4.91
N PHE A 432 8.27 -43.42 5.58
CA PHE A 432 9.47 -43.75 6.33
C PHE A 432 10.49 -44.60 5.55
N GLY A 433 10.78 -44.25 4.29
CA GLY A 433 11.90 -44.85 3.56
C GLY A 433 13.20 -44.71 4.35
N THR A 434 14.10 -45.68 4.22
CA THR A 434 15.38 -45.63 4.95
C THR A 434 16.23 -44.45 4.49
N LEU A 435 17.19 -44.06 5.34
CA LEU A 435 18.11 -42.96 5.07
C LEU A 435 19.52 -43.53 4.90
N TYR A 436 20.27 -42.94 3.98
CA TYR A 436 21.64 -43.37 3.69
C TYR A 436 22.61 -42.18 3.56
N THR A 437 23.85 -42.41 3.12
CA THR A 437 24.76 -41.31 2.74
C THR A 437 24.97 -41.36 1.24
N ALA A 438 24.41 -40.39 0.51
CA ALA A 438 24.53 -40.33 -0.93
C ALA A 438 25.96 -39.99 -1.37
N GLN A 439 26.42 -40.66 -2.43
CA GLN A 439 27.69 -40.36 -3.09
C GLN A 439 27.61 -39.03 -3.83
N TYR A 440 26.47 -38.77 -4.49
CA TYR A 440 26.23 -37.57 -5.29
C TYR A 440 24.96 -36.84 -4.80
N ILE A 441 25.12 -36.04 -3.74
CA ILE A 441 24.04 -35.18 -3.20
C ILE A 441 23.71 -34.07 -4.20
N ASN A 442 24.71 -33.27 -4.57
CA ASN A 442 24.57 -32.16 -5.52
C ASN A 442 25.34 -32.46 -6.82
N GLY A 443 24.62 -32.97 -7.81
CA GLY A 443 25.15 -33.12 -9.17
C GLY A 443 25.27 -31.81 -9.96
N TYR A 444 24.81 -30.70 -9.41
CA TYR A 444 24.75 -29.42 -10.12
C TYR A 444 25.97 -28.55 -9.83
N THR A 445 26.99 -28.67 -10.69
CA THR A 445 27.87 -27.52 -10.98
C THR A 445 27.28 -26.81 -12.20
N HIS A 446 27.06 -25.50 -12.11
CA HIS A 446 26.33 -24.68 -13.09
C HIS A 446 26.84 -24.73 -14.55
N ASN A 447 27.95 -25.44 -14.84
CA ASN A 447 28.48 -25.62 -16.20
C ASN A 447 27.88 -26.82 -16.97
N GLY A 448 26.82 -27.48 -16.46
CA GLY A 448 26.20 -28.61 -17.15
C GLY A 448 27.15 -29.81 -17.36
N THR A 449 28.29 -29.82 -16.65
CA THR A 449 29.25 -30.92 -16.71
C THR A 449 28.82 -31.97 -15.69
N TRP A 450 28.03 -32.93 -16.16
CA TRP A 450 27.69 -34.13 -15.41
C TRP A 450 28.93 -35.00 -15.29
N ASN A 451 29.75 -34.80 -14.25
CA ASN A 451 30.83 -35.74 -13.94
C ASN A 451 30.33 -36.79 -12.94
N ILE A 452 29.18 -37.41 -13.26
CA ILE A 452 28.57 -38.47 -12.47
C ILE A 452 28.55 -39.72 -13.35
N ASP A 453 29.32 -40.73 -12.96
CA ASP A 453 29.19 -42.05 -13.56
C ASP A 453 28.05 -42.80 -12.87
N PHE A 454 26.86 -42.71 -13.45
CA PHE A 454 25.68 -43.40 -12.94
C PHE A 454 25.78 -44.92 -13.06
N ASN A 455 26.65 -45.45 -13.92
CA ASN A 455 26.77 -46.90 -14.12
C ASN A 455 27.44 -47.58 -12.92
N GLU A 456 28.26 -46.86 -12.17
CA GLU A 456 28.93 -47.37 -10.97
C GLU A 456 28.31 -46.85 -9.66
N SER A 457 27.43 -45.85 -9.75
CA SER A 457 26.78 -45.28 -8.57
C SER A 457 25.79 -46.26 -7.93
N LYS A 458 25.96 -46.44 -6.61
CA LYS A 458 25.01 -47.16 -5.76
C LYS A 458 23.96 -46.25 -5.14
N ASP A 459 23.92 -44.98 -5.52
CA ASP A 459 22.85 -44.10 -5.08
C ASP A 459 21.49 -44.57 -5.59
N ARG A 460 20.43 -44.20 -4.87
CA ARG A 460 19.06 -44.56 -5.26
C ARG A 460 18.62 -43.72 -6.46
N LEU A 461 17.96 -44.37 -7.41
CA LEU A 461 17.17 -43.72 -8.46
C LEU A 461 15.71 -43.63 -8.01
N PHE A 462 15.18 -44.70 -7.43
CA PHE A 462 13.82 -44.79 -6.94
C PHE A 462 13.77 -45.55 -5.61
N ASN A 463 12.98 -45.06 -4.66
CA ASN A 463 12.72 -45.73 -3.39
C ASN A 463 11.24 -45.61 -3.00
N LEU A 464 10.67 -46.73 -2.57
CA LEU A 464 9.34 -46.78 -1.98
C LEU A 464 9.44 -47.27 -0.53
N GLY A 465 9.24 -46.36 0.42
CA GLY A 465 9.24 -46.66 1.85
C GLY A 465 7.93 -47.28 2.32
N ASN A 466 8.03 -48.27 3.21
CA ASN A 466 6.91 -48.94 3.89
C ASN A 466 7.16 -49.07 5.41
N GLY A 467 7.98 -48.19 5.97
CA GLY A 467 8.27 -48.18 7.39
C GLY A 467 7.04 -47.84 8.26
N LYS A 468 7.23 -47.89 9.58
CA LYS A 468 6.14 -47.68 10.55
C LYS A 468 6.60 -46.82 11.72
N THR A 469 5.65 -46.18 12.38
CA THR A 469 5.88 -45.46 13.65
C THR A 469 4.85 -45.89 14.67
N ILE A 470 5.23 -45.84 15.94
CA ILE A 470 4.29 -45.97 17.07
C ILE A 470 3.69 -44.62 17.48
N ASN A 471 4.20 -43.51 16.95
CA ASN A 471 3.73 -42.16 17.27
C ASN A 471 3.67 -41.28 16.01
N MET A 472 2.46 -41.00 15.53
CA MET A 472 2.24 -40.16 14.33
C MET A 472 2.40 -38.65 14.58
N GLY A 473 2.51 -38.23 15.85
CA GLY A 473 2.74 -36.84 16.24
C GLY A 473 4.19 -36.38 16.07
N ASN A 474 5.15 -37.30 16.28
CA ASN A 474 6.59 -37.03 16.21
C ASN A 474 7.28 -38.04 15.26
N LEU A 475 7.12 -37.81 13.96
CA LEU A 475 7.46 -38.74 12.87
C LEU A 475 8.97 -38.92 12.61
N GLY A 476 9.84 -38.18 13.31
CA GLY A 476 11.29 -38.21 13.10
C GLY A 476 12.06 -39.18 14.01
N GLU A 477 11.61 -39.36 15.26
CA GLU A 477 12.43 -39.94 16.33
C GLU A 477 12.10 -41.41 16.64
N TYR A 478 10.87 -41.85 16.35
CA TYR A 478 10.35 -43.19 16.68
C TYR A 478 9.99 -44.04 15.45
N ALA A 479 10.42 -43.62 14.27
CA ALA A 479 10.13 -44.33 13.03
C ALA A 479 11.05 -45.52 12.83
N GLN A 480 10.47 -46.70 12.64
CA GLN A 480 11.14 -47.86 12.07
C GLN A 480 11.08 -47.74 10.56
N ARG A 481 12.18 -47.28 9.97
CA ARG A 481 12.29 -47.07 8.53
C ARG A 481 12.46 -48.38 7.79
N SER A 482 11.84 -48.50 6.61
CA SER A 482 11.97 -49.68 5.76
C SER A 482 11.71 -49.36 4.29
N ASP A 483 12.33 -50.12 3.40
CA ASP A 483 12.21 -50.00 1.94
C ASP A 483 11.50 -51.23 1.34
N ALA A 484 10.31 -51.01 0.79
CA ALA A 484 9.57 -52.05 0.07
C ALA A 484 10.19 -52.35 -1.30
N PHE A 485 10.70 -51.31 -1.97
CA PHE A 485 11.21 -51.41 -3.34
C PHE A 485 12.24 -50.31 -3.61
N THR A 486 13.43 -50.71 -4.04
CA THR A 486 14.53 -49.79 -4.31
C THR A 486 15.16 -50.11 -5.66
N VAL A 487 15.41 -49.06 -6.45
CA VAL A 487 16.19 -49.13 -7.70
C VAL A 487 17.40 -48.24 -7.54
N LEU A 488 18.60 -48.80 -7.72
CA LEU A 488 19.86 -48.06 -7.71
C LEU A 488 20.17 -47.51 -9.11
N LYS A 489 20.99 -46.46 -9.19
CA LYS A 489 21.37 -45.82 -10.46
C LYS A 489 22.11 -46.75 -11.42
N ASN A 490 22.88 -47.71 -10.90
CA ASN A 490 23.50 -48.79 -11.68
C ASN A 490 22.52 -49.87 -12.20
N GLY A 491 21.22 -49.71 -11.97
CA GLY A 491 20.15 -50.60 -12.43
C GLY A 491 19.92 -51.84 -11.57
N GLN A 492 20.53 -51.95 -10.39
CA GLN A 492 20.18 -53.01 -9.43
C GLN A 492 18.84 -52.71 -8.75
N VAL A 493 18.04 -53.75 -8.52
CA VAL A 493 16.71 -53.67 -7.91
C VAL A 493 16.67 -54.56 -6.66
N GLY A 494 16.19 -53.98 -5.55
CA GLY A 494 15.94 -54.65 -4.29
C GLY A 494 14.44 -54.62 -3.95
N ILE A 495 13.91 -55.74 -3.46
CA ILE A 495 12.54 -55.85 -2.95
C ILE A 495 12.59 -56.30 -1.50
N ASP A 496 11.97 -55.51 -0.61
CA ASP A 496 11.94 -55.72 0.85
C ASP A 496 13.35 -55.77 1.49
N ILE A 497 14.27 -54.94 0.98
CA ILE A 497 15.64 -54.84 1.46
C ILE A 497 15.95 -53.39 1.85
N ASP A 498 16.03 -53.18 3.15
CA ASP A 498 16.43 -51.90 3.73
C ASP A 498 17.88 -51.55 3.38
N ASN A 499 18.14 -50.29 3.01
CA ASN A 499 19.48 -49.79 2.69
C ASN A 499 20.18 -50.57 1.56
N PHE A 500 19.43 -50.89 0.50
CA PHE A 500 19.90 -51.73 -0.61
C PHE A 500 21.17 -51.19 -1.30
N GLU A 501 21.48 -49.90 -1.21
CA GLU A 501 22.74 -49.29 -1.68
C GLU A 501 24.00 -49.90 -1.03
N THR A 502 23.87 -50.53 0.14
CA THR A 502 24.98 -51.21 0.83
C THR A 502 25.25 -52.61 0.27
N ASN A 503 24.41 -53.10 -0.64
CA ASN A 503 24.54 -54.42 -1.25
C ASN A 503 25.91 -54.62 -1.90
N THR A 504 26.54 -55.76 -1.61
CA THR A 504 27.86 -56.15 -2.12
C THR A 504 27.79 -57.11 -3.32
N THR A 505 26.62 -57.65 -3.63
CA THR A 505 26.46 -58.60 -4.74
C THR A 505 26.28 -57.86 -6.08
N SER A 506 26.66 -58.51 -7.18
CA SER A 506 26.45 -58.01 -8.55
C SER A 506 25.09 -58.38 -9.14
N ALA A 507 24.22 -59.05 -8.39
CA ALA A 507 22.89 -59.46 -8.85
C ALA A 507 22.04 -58.23 -9.20
N LYS A 508 21.37 -58.28 -10.36
CA LYS A 508 20.51 -57.18 -10.83
C LYS A 508 19.16 -57.12 -10.12
N LEU A 509 18.61 -58.25 -9.65
CA LEU A 509 17.40 -58.30 -8.84
C LEU A 509 17.67 -59.14 -7.59
N GLN A 510 17.33 -58.60 -6.43
CA GLN A 510 17.35 -59.31 -5.14
C GLN A 510 16.02 -59.11 -4.43
N VAL A 511 15.50 -60.20 -3.88
CA VAL A 511 14.23 -60.23 -3.16
C VAL A 511 14.49 -60.85 -1.79
N ASN A 512 14.16 -60.12 -0.73
CA ASN A 512 14.13 -60.67 0.62
C ASN A 512 12.79 -61.38 0.83
N GLY A 513 12.77 -62.69 0.70
CA GLY A 513 11.56 -63.51 0.80
C GLY A 513 11.39 -64.46 -0.39
N GLY A 514 10.25 -65.17 -0.39
CA GLY A 514 9.93 -66.13 -1.43
C GLY A 514 9.43 -65.48 -2.71
N ILE A 515 9.85 -66.00 -3.88
CA ILE A 515 9.33 -65.60 -5.19
C ILE A 515 8.32 -66.65 -5.66
N LYS A 516 7.06 -66.26 -5.82
CA LYS A 516 6.03 -67.11 -6.42
C LYS A 516 5.99 -66.89 -7.92
N ILE A 517 6.40 -67.88 -8.69
CA ILE A 517 6.39 -67.88 -10.15
C ILE A 517 5.12 -68.60 -10.62
N SER A 518 4.41 -68.06 -11.62
CA SER A 518 3.23 -68.69 -12.22
C SER A 518 3.34 -68.72 -13.73
N ALA A 519 2.82 -69.78 -14.35
CA ALA A 519 2.74 -69.89 -15.80
C ALA A 519 1.40 -69.32 -16.33
N PRO A 520 1.37 -68.78 -17.56
CA PRO A 520 0.12 -68.42 -18.24
C PRO A 520 -0.90 -69.55 -18.36
N SER A 521 -0.43 -70.79 -18.51
CA SER A 521 -1.26 -72.00 -18.56
C SER A 521 -0.90 -73.00 -17.46
N SER A 522 -1.91 -73.67 -16.92
CA SER A 522 -1.76 -74.70 -15.89
C SER A 522 -1.20 -76.03 -16.39
N ILE A 523 -1.03 -76.19 -17.71
CA ILE A 523 -0.43 -77.37 -18.35
C ILE A 523 0.79 -76.94 -19.19
N LEU A 524 1.83 -77.78 -19.24
CA LEU A 524 3.10 -77.38 -19.87
C LEU A 524 2.95 -77.07 -21.36
N SER A 525 2.15 -77.85 -22.08
CA SER A 525 1.89 -77.67 -23.52
C SER A 525 1.14 -76.38 -23.86
N GLY A 526 0.46 -75.76 -22.88
CA GLY A 526 -0.22 -74.48 -23.06
C GLY A 526 0.69 -73.26 -22.89
N ASN A 527 1.97 -73.46 -22.59
CA ASN A 527 2.95 -72.40 -22.44
C ASN A 527 3.95 -72.42 -23.61
N ILE A 528 4.23 -71.26 -24.20
CA ILE A 528 5.11 -71.14 -25.37
C ILE A 528 6.57 -71.02 -24.91
N CYS A 529 7.42 -71.94 -25.38
CA CYS A 529 8.88 -71.80 -25.28
C CYS A 529 9.47 -71.62 -26.67
N ASP A 530 9.75 -70.36 -27.02
CA ASP A 530 10.33 -69.93 -28.28
C ASP A 530 11.53 -68.99 -28.02
N ASN A 531 12.08 -68.37 -29.08
CA ASN A 531 13.23 -67.47 -28.94
C ASN A 531 12.95 -66.28 -27.99
N PRO A 532 11.81 -65.57 -28.09
CA PRO A 532 11.43 -64.53 -27.13
C PRO A 532 11.34 -64.98 -25.67
N ASN A 533 10.88 -66.21 -25.40
CA ASN A 533 10.68 -66.72 -24.04
C ASN A 533 11.89 -67.51 -23.48
N ARG A 534 13.00 -67.60 -24.23
CA ARG A 534 14.19 -68.34 -23.82
C ARG A 534 14.77 -67.80 -22.51
N GLY A 535 15.07 -68.69 -21.57
CA GLY A 535 15.56 -68.34 -20.23
C GLY A 535 14.47 -68.08 -19.19
N GLN A 536 13.19 -68.06 -19.60
CA GLN A 536 12.06 -67.94 -18.67
C GLN A 536 11.98 -69.16 -17.74
N ILE A 537 11.65 -68.90 -16.48
CA ILE A 537 11.29 -69.92 -15.48
C ILE A 537 9.78 -69.83 -15.24
N ILE A 538 9.09 -70.96 -15.28
CA ILE A 538 7.66 -71.07 -14.94
C ILE A 538 7.44 -72.19 -13.93
N PHE A 539 6.35 -72.10 -13.16
CA PHE A 539 5.88 -73.18 -12.29
C PHE A 539 4.57 -73.74 -12.86
N VAL A 540 4.57 -75.02 -13.21
CA VAL A 540 3.46 -75.74 -13.86
C VAL A 540 3.40 -77.15 -13.29
N GLN A 541 2.19 -77.63 -12.96
CA GLN A 541 1.99 -79.02 -12.52
C GLN A 541 3.00 -79.47 -11.44
N ASP A 542 3.19 -78.64 -10.42
CA ASP A 542 4.09 -78.85 -9.28
C ASP A 542 5.60 -78.83 -9.60
N ASN A 543 5.97 -78.36 -10.79
CA ASN A 543 7.34 -78.42 -11.29
C ASN A 543 7.80 -77.07 -11.83
N PHE A 544 9.09 -76.77 -11.65
CA PHE A 544 9.73 -75.62 -12.28
C PHE A 544 10.26 -76.00 -13.65
N TYR A 545 9.89 -75.27 -14.70
CA TYR A 545 10.40 -75.46 -16.05
C TYR A 545 11.15 -74.22 -16.53
N GLY A 546 12.27 -74.44 -17.20
CA GLY A 546 13.10 -73.43 -17.84
C GLY A 546 13.01 -73.56 -19.36
N CYS A 547 12.71 -72.47 -20.05
CA CYS A 547 12.68 -72.48 -21.51
C CYS A 547 14.10 -72.46 -22.09
N LYS A 548 14.45 -73.48 -22.87
CA LYS A 548 15.73 -73.60 -23.58
C LYS A 548 15.51 -73.61 -25.10
N SER A 549 16.59 -73.58 -25.88
CA SER A 549 16.54 -73.74 -27.34
C SER A 549 15.89 -75.06 -27.80
N THR A 550 15.82 -76.05 -26.91
CA THR A 550 15.22 -77.37 -27.14
C THR A 550 13.78 -77.49 -26.63
N GLY A 551 13.16 -76.39 -26.18
CA GLY A 551 11.83 -76.39 -25.54
C GLY A 551 11.91 -76.29 -24.01
N TRP A 552 10.78 -76.54 -23.33
CA TRP A 552 10.70 -76.55 -21.86
C TRP A 552 11.53 -77.68 -21.26
N VAL A 553 12.36 -77.37 -20.28
CA VAL A 553 13.18 -78.33 -19.55
C VAL A 553 12.93 -78.20 -18.06
N LEU A 554 12.72 -79.32 -17.37
CA LEU A 554 12.57 -79.35 -15.92
C LEU A 554 13.83 -78.80 -15.25
N LEU A 555 13.67 -77.82 -14.35
CA LEU A 555 14.75 -77.22 -13.57
C LEU A 555 14.76 -77.88 -12.19
N ASN A 556 15.67 -78.85 -12.06
CA ASN A 556 15.86 -79.80 -10.96
C ASN A 556 14.89 -80.99 -10.89
N ASN A 557 15.51 -82.15 -10.62
CA ASN A 557 14.93 -83.33 -9.98
C ASN A 557 15.34 -83.28 -8.50
#